data_AF-A0A062IP92-F1
#
_entry.id   AF-A0A062IP92-F1
#
_cell.length_a   1.000
_cell.length_b   1.000
_cell.length_c   1.000
_cell.angle_alpha   90.00
_cell.angle_beta   90.00
_cell.angle_gamma   90.00
#
_symmetry.space_group_name_H-M   'P 1'
#
loop_
_entity.id
_entity.type
_entity.pdbx_description
1 polymer ?
#
loop_
_entity_poly.entity_id
_entity_poly.type
_entity_poly.pdbx_seq_one_letter_code
_entity_poly.pdbx_strand_id
1 'polypeptide(L)' 'MNWFDAVLKVRQVITDKHGVERPAQTINGTLDCPICNEGEVIYSISSHNGHISAQCDTANCVNWME' A
#
# COMPACT_ATOMS: atom_id res chain seq x y z
N MET A 1 12.66 -11.82 1.55
CA MET A 1 12.43 -10.38 1.34
C MET A 1 12.41 -9.74 2.71
N ASN A 2 13.17 -8.67 2.95
CA ASN A 2 13.09 -7.97 4.23
C ASN A 2 11.81 -7.09 4.27
N TRP A 3 11.44 -6.58 5.45
CA TRP A 3 10.23 -5.77 5.59
C TRP A 3 10.26 -4.50 4.72
N PHE A 4 11.42 -3.86 4.61
CA PHE A 4 11.59 -2.64 3.82
C PHE A 4 11.35 -2.87 2.33
N ASP A 5 11.90 -3.96 1.77
CA ASP A 5 11.67 -4.37 0.39
C ASP A 5 10.18 -4.67 0.13
N ALA A 6 9.49 -5.28 1.12
CA ALA A 6 8.06 -5.57 1.02
C ALA A 6 7.23 -4.28 0.98
N VAL A 7 7.54 -3.31 1.84
CA VAL A 7 6.90 -1.99 1.82
C VAL A 7 7.14 -1.29 0.48
N LEU A 8 8.38 -1.25 -0.01
CA LEU A 8 8.70 -0.62 -1.30
C LEU A 8 7.94 -1.27 -2.46
N LYS A 9 7.85 -2.60 -2.49
CA LYS A 9 7.14 -3.32 -3.56
C LYS A 9 5.65 -3.01 -3.56
N VAL A 10 4.98 -3.06 -2.40
CA VAL A 10 3.54 -2.75 -2.32
C VAL A 10 3.29 -1.28 -2.62
N ARG A 11 4.11 -0.37 -2.07
CA ARG A 11 4.03 1.06 -2.36
C ARG A 11 4.14 1.33 -3.85
N GLN A 12 5.10 0.70 -4.54
CA GLN A 12 5.27 0.86 -5.99
C GLN A 12 3.99 0.49 -6.75
N VAL A 13 3.35 -0.64 -6.42
CA VAL A 13 2.09 -1.06 -7.08
C VAL A 13 0.97 -0.04 -6.83
N ILE A 14 0.85 0.50 -5.61
CA ILE A 14 -0.14 1.53 -5.28
C ILE A 14 0.13 2.81 -6.09
N THR A 15 1.39 3.25 -6.16
CA THR A 15 1.77 4.46 -6.90
C THR A 15 1.74 4.28 -8.42
N ASP A 16 1.95 3.07 -8.94
CA ASP A 16 1.77 2.79 -10.37
C ASP A 16 0.30 2.94 -10.79
N LYS A 17 -0.63 2.65 -9.87
CA LYS A 17 -2.08 2.77 -10.10
C LYS A 17 -2.59 4.20 -9.99
N HIS A 18 -2.10 4.98 -9.02
CA HIS A 18 -2.67 6.28 -8.67
C HIS A 18 -1.73 7.47 -8.92
N GLY A 19 -0.46 7.22 -9.21
CA GLY A 19 0.60 8.23 -9.23
C GLY A 19 1.25 8.45 -7.87
N VAL A 20 2.23 9.36 -7.83
CA VAL A 20 2.97 9.76 -6.62
C VAL A 20 2.53 11.11 -6.07
N GLU A 21 1.70 11.83 -6.81
CA GLU A 21 1.21 13.15 -6.42
C GLU A 21 0.10 13.04 -5.36
N ARG A 22 0.03 14.02 -4.46
CA ARG A 22 -1.02 14.08 -3.44
C ARG A 22 -2.39 14.13 -4.10
N PRO A 23 -3.32 13.20 -3.79
CA PRO A 23 -4.63 13.19 -4.41
C PRO A 23 -5.53 14.31 -3.85
N ALA A 24 -6.48 14.78 -4.66
CA ALA A 24 -7.45 15.79 -4.23
C ALA A 24 -8.43 15.27 -3.16
N GLN A 25 -8.72 13.97 -3.18
CA GLN A 25 -9.57 13.27 -2.21
C GLN A 25 -8.85 12.03 -1.70
N THR A 26 -9.15 11.61 -0.47
CA THR A 26 -8.54 10.40 0.10
C THR A 26 -8.95 9.21 -0.75
N ILE A 27 -7.97 8.44 -1.21
CA ILE A 27 -8.20 7.24 -2.02
C ILE A 27 -8.13 6.06 -1.08
N ASN A 28 -9.17 5.24 -1.05
CA ASN A 28 -9.15 3.94 -0.38
C ASN A 28 -9.25 2.85 -1.44
N GLY A 29 -8.58 1.73 -1.23
CA GLY A 29 -8.67 0.63 -2.15
C GLY A 29 -8.06 -0.65 -1.63
N THR A 30 -8.18 -1.68 -2.45
CA THR A 30 -7.56 -2.97 -2.21
C THR A 30 -6.81 -3.47 -3.44
N LEU A 31 -5.87 -4.40 -3.24
CA LEU A 31 -5.14 -5.11 -4.29
C LEU A 31 -4.67 -6.48 -3.80
N ASP A 32 -4.50 -7.43 -4.72
CA ASP A 32 -3.87 -8.72 -4.42
C ASP A 32 -2.44 -8.50 -3.91
N CYS A 33 -2.10 -9.09 -2.77
CA CYS A 33 -0.83 -8.83 -2.11
C CYS A 33 0.35 -9.34 -2.97
N PRO A 34 1.22 -8.44 -3.47
CA PRO A 34 2.35 -8.85 -4.32
C PRO A 34 3.48 -9.51 -3.51
N ILE A 35 3.33 -9.65 -2.20
CA ILE A 35 4.31 -10.26 -1.29
C ILE A 35 3.98 -11.73 -1.04
N CYS A 36 2.78 -12.04 -0.56
CA CYS A 36 2.37 -13.42 -0.27
C CYS A 36 1.62 -14.09 -1.43
N ASN A 37 1.03 -13.34 -2.36
CA ASN A 37 0.18 -13.85 -3.45
C ASN A 37 -1.07 -14.64 -3.00
N GLU A 38 -1.47 -14.53 -1.73
CA GLU A 38 -2.62 -15.24 -1.16
C GLU A 38 -3.65 -14.31 -0.52
N GLY A 39 -3.19 -13.18 0.03
CA GLY A 39 -4.02 -12.21 0.74
C GLY A 39 -4.28 -10.92 -0.02
N GLU A 40 -5.11 -10.06 0.57
CA GLU A 40 -5.42 -8.73 0.05
C GLU A 40 -4.71 -7.64 0.87
N VAL A 41 -4.16 -6.64 0.19
CA VAL A 41 -3.66 -5.41 0.81
C VAL A 41 -4.77 -4.36 0.76
N ILE A 42 -5.21 -3.91 1.92
CA ILE A 42 -6.09 -2.77 2.08
C ILE A 42 -5.22 -1.53 2.28
N TYR A 43 -5.46 -0.46 1.52
CA TYR A 43 -4.67 0.75 1.59
C TYR A 43 -5.49 2.04 1.53
N SER A 44 -4.90 3.12 2.03
CA SER A 44 -5.41 4.48 1.94
C SER A 44 -4.29 5.45 1.56
N ILE A 45 -4.57 6.36 0.63
CA ILE A 45 -3.72 7.50 0.26
C ILE A 45 -4.39 8.77 0.78
N SER A 46 -3.76 9.43 1.75
CA SER A 46 -4.29 10.63 2.39
C SER A 46 -4.32 11.83 1.43
N SER A 47 -5.45 12.53 1.32
CA SER A 47 -5.51 13.80 0.58
C SER A 47 -4.82 14.96 1.29
N HIS A 48 -4.53 14.82 2.60
CA HIS A 48 -3.90 15.88 3.38
C HIS A 48 -2.41 16.03 3.04
N ASN A 49 -1.70 14.91 2.92
CA ASN A 49 -0.24 14.87 2.77
C ASN A 49 0.26 13.89 1.72
N GLY A 50 -0.61 13.05 1.12
CA GLY A 50 -0.22 12.05 0.13
C GLY A 50 0.37 10.77 0.73
N HIS A 51 0.45 10.68 2.06
CA HIS A 51 1.01 9.51 2.74
C HIS A 51 0.14 8.28 2.52
N ILE A 52 0.80 7.13 2.39
CA ILE A 52 0.16 5.84 2.19
C ILE A 52 0.17 5.05 3.52
N SER A 53 -0.99 4.54 3.90
CA SER A 53 -1.10 3.45 4.87
C SER A 53 -1.60 2.20 4.15
N ALA A 54 -1.06 1.04 4.51
CA ALA A 54 -1.44 -0.21 3.89
C ALA A 54 -1.18 -1.41 4.81
N GLN A 55 -2.08 -2.38 4.76
CA GLN A 55 -2.01 -3.60 5.54
C GLN A 55 -2.51 -4.79 4.72
N CYS A 56 -1.72 -5.86 4.68
CA CYS A 56 -2.19 -7.15 4.20
C CYS A 56 -2.97 -7.89 5.29
N ASP A 57 -4.05 -8.55 4.91
CA ASP A 57 -4.87 -9.43 5.77
C ASP A 57 -4.13 -10.70 6.24
N THR A 58 -3.07 -11.10 5.52
CA THR A 58 -2.24 -12.24 5.87
C THR A 58 -1.37 -11.90 7.09
N ALA A 59 -1.48 -12.72 8.14
CA ALA A 59 -0.69 -12.54 9.36
C ALA A 59 0.82 -12.52 9.07
N ASN A 60 1.54 -11.60 9.72
CA ASN A 60 2.98 -11.39 9.56
C ASN A 60 3.46 -11.04 8.13
N CYS A 61 2.58 -10.48 7.29
CA CYS A 61 2.95 -9.94 6.00
C CYS A 61 3.32 -8.44 6.10
N VAL A 62 3.00 -7.66 5.07
CA VAL A 62 3.30 -6.23 4.97
C VAL A 62 2.23 -5.40 5.69
N ASN A 63 2.69 -4.48 6.55
CA ASN A 63 1.86 -3.48 7.23
C ASN A 63 2.74 -2.27 7.53
N TRP A 64 2.32 -1.08 7.08
CA TRP A 64 3.01 0.18 7.38
C TRP A 64 2.09 1.41 7.25
N MET A 65 2.58 2.52 7.80
CA MET A 65 2.06 3.86 7.61
C MET A 65 3.26 4.81 7.48
N GLU A 66 3.20 5.73 6.52
CA GLU A 66 4.21 6.77 6.31
C GLU A 66 4.02 7.98 7.24
#